data_AF-A0AAQ0QD27-F1
#
_entry.id   AF-A0AAQ0QD27-F1
#
_cell.length_a   1.000
_cell.length_b   1.000
_cell.length_c   1.000
_cell.angle_alpha   90.00
_cell.angle_beta   90.00
_cell.angle_gamma   90.00
#
_symmetry.space_group_name_H-M   'P 1'
#
loop_
_entity.id
_entity.type
_entity.pdbx_description
1 polymer ?
#
loop_
_entity_poly.entity_id
_entity_poly.type
_entity_poly.pdbx_seq_one_letter_code
_entity_poly.pdbx_strand_id
1 'polypeptide(L)'
;MNTDLSKYDNSWYNPGGNSIKRFCWYFTNLLFLKSHWNPISKLKIAVLRVFGAKIGKGVVIKPGVSVKYPWLLTIGDNTWIGEDVWIDNLAQVTIGSNCCISQGAMLLCGNHNYKLPSFDLIVKPITIADGAWVGAKCVVCPGVDVGHEAVLSVGSIATKSISDQTICQGIPALSKARRI
;
A
#
# COMPACT_ATOMS: atom_id res chain seq x y z
N MET A 1 -14.73 -16.86 24.00
CA MET A 1 -15.28 -16.81 22.63
C MET A 1 -14.25 -17.48 21.73
N ASN A 2 -14.63 -18.50 20.97
CA ASN A 2 -13.72 -19.23 20.09
C ASN A 2 -13.93 -18.80 18.64
N THR A 3 -12.86 -18.70 17.87
CA THR A 3 -12.91 -18.44 16.43
C THR A 3 -13.55 -19.61 15.68
N ASP A 4 -14.44 -19.30 14.74
CA ASP A 4 -15.18 -20.24 13.90
C ASP A 4 -15.26 -19.68 12.47
N LEU A 5 -14.26 -20.01 11.65
CA LEU A 5 -14.14 -19.52 10.28
C LEU A 5 -15.20 -20.08 9.33
N SER A 6 -15.98 -21.10 9.75
CA SER A 6 -17.14 -21.57 8.95
C SER A 6 -18.23 -20.52 8.84
N LYS A 7 -18.22 -19.52 9.75
CA LYS A 7 -19.14 -18.37 9.78
C LYS A 7 -18.57 -17.11 9.14
N TYR A 8 -17.40 -17.19 8.51
CA TYR A 8 -16.76 -16.05 7.84
C TYR A 8 -17.69 -15.50 6.74
N ASP A 9 -17.97 -14.20 6.79
CA ASP A 9 -18.76 -13.51 5.78
C ASP A 9 -17.97 -12.37 5.14
N ASN A 10 -17.84 -12.45 3.81
CA ASN A 10 -17.28 -11.40 2.96
C ASN A 10 -18.19 -11.05 1.79
N SER A 11 -19.47 -11.42 1.83
CA SER A 11 -20.44 -11.15 0.77
C SER A 11 -20.59 -9.65 0.48
N TRP A 12 -20.40 -8.81 1.50
CA TRP A 12 -20.40 -7.34 1.40
C TRP A 12 -19.18 -6.79 0.64
N TYR A 13 -18.07 -7.53 0.60
CA TYR A 13 -16.81 -7.02 0.09
C TYR A 13 -16.72 -7.18 -1.44
N ASN A 14 -16.62 -6.04 -2.11
CA ASN A 14 -16.42 -6.00 -3.56
C ASN A 14 -15.16 -5.17 -3.89
N PRO A 15 -14.04 -5.79 -4.29
CA PRO A 15 -12.83 -5.06 -4.66
C PRO A 15 -12.95 -4.30 -5.99
N GLY A 16 -14.08 -4.42 -6.70
CA GLY A 16 -14.19 -4.01 -8.10
C GLY A 16 -13.38 -4.92 -9.03
N GLY A 17 -13.40 -4.59 -10.32
CA GLY A 17 -12.81 -5.41 -11.38
C GLY A 17 -13.47 -6.79 -11.50
N ASN A 18 -14.03 -7.13 -12.66
CA ASN A 18 -14.64 -8.45 -12.82
C ASN A 18 -13.61 -9.59 -12.65
N SER A 19 -14.09 -10.83 -12.51
CA SER A 19 -13.22 -12.00 -12.25
C SER A 19 -12.16 -12.20 -13.32
N ILE A 20 -12.46 -11.91 -14.59
CA ILE A 20 -11.52 -11.99 -15.71
C ILE A 20 -10.39 -10.96 -15.52
N LYS A 21 -10.73 -9.71 -15.21
CA LYS A 21 -9.75 -8.64 -14.94
C LYS A 21 -8.82 -9.02 -13.79
N ARG A 22 -9.36 -9.57 -12.70
CA ARG A 22 -8.56 -10.03 -11.55
C ARG A 22 -7.64 -11.20 -11.92
N PHE A 23 -8.14 -12.15 -12.70
CA PHE A 23 -7.36 -13.28 -13.20
C PHE A 23 -6.21 -12.81 -14.11
N CYS A 24 -6.50 -11.98 -15.11
CA CYS A 24 -5.47 -11.41 -16.00
C CYS A 24 -4.45 -10.58 -15.20
N TRP A 25 -4.91 -9.81 -14.20
CA TRP A 25 -4.01 -9.04 -13.36
C TRP A 25 -3.05 -9.91 -12.56
N TYR A 26 -3.52 -11.05 -12.02
CA TYR A 26 -2.67 -11.95 -11.25
C TYR A 26 -1.40 -12.35 -12.02
N PHE A 27 -1.56 -12.84 -13.26
CA PHE A 27 -0.42 -13.23 -14.11
C PHE A 27 0.39 -12.02 -14.58
N THR A 28 -0.27 -10.91 -14.89
CA THR A 28 0.41 -9.68 -15.29
C THR A 28 1.31 -9.15 -14.17
N ASN A 29 0.81 -9.10 -12.93
CA ASN A 29 1.57 -8.68 -11.76
C ASN A 29 2.80 -9.59 -11.53
N LEU A 30 2.61 -10.91 -11.69
CA LEU A 30 3.70 -11.88 -11.56
C LEU A 30 4.82 -11.63 -12.58
N LEU A 31 4.47 -11.39 -13.84
CA LEU A 31 5.43 -11.23 -14.94
C LEU A 31 6.12 -9.87 -14.95
N PHE A 32 5.38 -8.78 -14.73
CA PHE A 32 5.91 -7.43 -14.96
C PHE A 32 6.36 -6.70 -13.70
N LEU A 33 5.69 -6.90 -12.56
CA LEU A 33 5.97 -6.16 -11.33
C LEU A 33 6.82 -6.96 -10.35
N LYS A 34 6.37 -8.16 -9.98
CA LYS A 34 7.05 -9.04 -9.01
C LYS A 34 8.35 -9.64 -9.56
N SER A 35 8.45 -9.78 -10.88
CA SER A 35 9.64 -10.32 -11.52
C SER A 35 10.82 -9.36 -11.39
N HIS A 36 11.93 -9.86 -10.84
CA HIS A 36 13.20 -9.14 -10.75
C HIS A 36 13.90 -8.99 -12.11
N TRP A 37 13.48 -9.77 -13.10
CA TRP A 37 14.01 -9.73 -14.46
C TRP A 37 13.60 -8.48 -15.25
N ASN A 38 12.57 -7.77 -14.81
CA ASN A 38 12.11 -6.55 -15.46
C ASN A 38 12.58 -5.29 -14.70
N PRO A 39 13.72 -4.67 -15.07
CA PRO A 39 14.18 -3.42 -14.45
C PRO A 39 13.42 -2.18 -14.96
N ILE A 40 12.58 -2.30 -15.99
CA ILE A 40 12.03 -1.16 -16.72
C ILE A 40 10.81 -0.57 -15.97
N SER A 41 11.02 0.52 -15.24
CA SER A 41 9.96 1.24 -14.50
C SER A 41 8.80 1.68 -15.40
N LYS A 42 9.10 2.27 -16.57
CA LYS A 42 8.09 2.76 -17.52
C LYS A 42 7.11 1.67 -17.97
N LEU A 43 7.58 0.44 -18.15
CA LEU A 43 6.74 -0.70 -18.52
C LEU A 43 5.79 -1.07 -17.39
N LYS A 44 6.27 -1.13 -16.14
CA LYS A 44 5.41 -1.39 -14.96
C LYS A 44 4.31 -0.35 -14.84
N ILE A 45 4.66 0.93 -15.03
CA ILE A 45 3.70 2.05 -14.98
C ILE A 45 2.65 1.94 -16.08
N ALA A 46 3.06 1.66 -17.32
CA ALA A 46 2.13 1.48 -18.44
C ALA A 46 1.11 0.35 -18.16
N VAL A 47 1.62 -0.80 -17.71
CA VAL A 47 0.80 -1.96 -17.33
C VAL A 47 -0.16 -1.63 -16.19
N LEU A 48 0.30 -0.97 -15.13
CA LEU A 48 -0.57 -0.55 -14.02
C LEU A 48 -1.70 0.38 -14.49
N ARG A 49 -1.39 1.35 -15.37
CA ARG A 49 -2.39 2.26 -15.95
C ARG A 49 -3.43 1.53 -16.79
N VAL A 50 -3.02 0.55 -17.61
CA VAL A 50 -3.96 -0.30 -18.37
C VAL A 50 -4.94 -1.02 -17.45
N PHE A 51 -4.48 -1.47 -16.28
CA PHE A 51 -5.36 -2.09 -15.29
C PHE A 51 -6.16 -1.10 -14.41
N GLY A 52 -5.98 0.20 -14.62
CA GLY A 52 -6.81 1.26 -14.02
C GLY A 52 -6.15 2.06 -12.89
N ALA A 53 -4.85 1.87 -12.64
CA ALA A 53 -4.14 2.73 -11.69
C ALA A 53 -4.00 4.16 -12.23
N LYS A 54 -4.12 5.15 -11.34
CA LYS A 54 -3.84 6.55 -11.65
C LYS A 54 -2.41 6.86 -11.21
N ILE A 55 -1.50 7.09 -12.14
CA ILE A 55 -0.07 7.30 -11.84
C ILE A 55 0.41 8.56 -12.53
N GLY A 56 1.04 9.46 -11.78
CA GLY A 56 1.62 10.71 -12.23
C GLY A 56 2.85 10.58 -13.13
N LYS A 57 3.48 11.72 -13.43
CA LYS A 57 4.73 11.84 -14.19
C LYS A 57 5.93 11.63 -13.27
N GLY A 58 7.07 11.20 -13.82
CA GLY A 58 8.31 11.06 -13.06
C GLY A 58 8.31 9.93 -12.01
N VAL A 59 7.25 9.12 -11.92
CA VAL A 59 7.18 8.00 -10.96
C VAL A 59 8.21 6.93 -11.31
N VAL A 60 8.85 6.38 -10.28
CA VAL A 60 9.79 5.25 -10.40
C VAL A 60 9.27 4.06 -9.60
N ILE A 61 9.13 2.90 -10.24
CA ILE A 61 8.73 1.64 -9.62
C ILE A 61 9.82 0.60 -9.84
N LYS A 62 10.45 0.18 -8.74
CA LYS A 62 11.54 -0.78 -8.73
C LYS A 62 11.03 -2.23 -8.88
N PRO A 63 11.91 -3.20 -9.16
CA PRO A 63 11.52 -4.61 -9.28
C PRO A 63 10.98 -5.20 -7.96
N GLY A 64 10.25 -6.31 -8.05
CA GLY A 64 9.76 -7.02 -6.86
C GLY A 64 8.48 -6.44 -6.24
N VAL A 65 8.07 -5.23 -6.67
CA VAL A 65 6.84 -4.58 -6.19
C VAL A 65 5.63 -5.45 -6.47
N SER A 66 4.67 -5.48 -5.56
CA SER A 66 3.39 -6.17 -5.74
C SER A 66 2.23 -5.24 -5.45
N VAL A 67 1.27 -5.17 -6.36
CA VAL A 67 0.02 -4.40 -6.20
C VAL A 67 -1.17 -5.35 -6.29
N LYS A 68 -2.05 -5.34 -5.29
CA LYS A 68 -3.20 -6.25 -5.25
C LYS A 68 -4.25 -5.90 -6.32
N TYR A 69 -4.71 -4.65 -6.35
CA TYR A 69 -5.75 -4.17 -7.26
C TYR A 69 -5.37 -2.81 -7.87
N PRO A 70 -4.82 -2.75 -9.10
CA PRO A 70 -4.34 -1.50 -9.70
C PRO A 70 -5.40 -0.40 -9.77
N TRP A 71 -6.67 -0.76 -10.00
CA TRP A 71 -7.77 0.20 -10.05
C TRP A 71 -8.13 0.84 -8.71
N LEU A 72 -7.50 0.42 -7.61
CA LEU A 72 -7.59 1.02 -6.28
C LEU A 72 -6.26 1.70 -5.88
N LEU A 73 -5.45 2.13 -6.85
CA LEU A 73 -4.15 2.75 -6.62
C LEU A 73 -4.06 4.10 -7.32
N THR A 74 -3.70 5.12 -6.54
CA THR A 74 -3.34 6.45 -7.04
C THR A 74 -1.94 6.81 -6.56
N ILE A 75 -1.08 7.29 -7.46
CA ILE A 75 0.28 7.75 -7.18
C ILE A 75 0.49 9.11 -7.85
N GLY A 76 0.92 10.12 -7.08
CA GLY A 76 1.26 11.46 -7.56
C GLY A 76 2.58 11.52 -8.34
N ASP A 77 2.99 12.74 -8.69
CA ASP A 77 4.17 12.99 -9.52
C ASP A 77 5.47 12.78 -8.74
N ASN A 78 6.54 12.39 -9.43
CA ASN A 78 7.91 12.28 -8.90
C ASN A 78 8.04 11.38 -7.65
N THR A 79 7.16 10.39 -7.51
CA THR A 79 7.16 9.46 -6.39
C THR A 79 8.01 8.22 -6.67
N TRP A 80 8.75 7.77 -5.66
CA TRP A 80 9.60 6.57 -5.72
C TRP A 80 8.98 5.41 -4.94
N ILE A 81 8.85 4.25 -5.60
CA ILE A 81 8.46 2.97 -4.99
C ILE A 81 9.63 1.99 -5.08
N GLY A 82 10.20 1.70 -3.91
CA GLY A 82 11.37 0.82 -3.73
C GLY A 82 11.09 -0.65 -4.01
N GLU A 83 12.17 -1.43 -4.03
CA GLU A 83 12.16 -2.86 -4.27
C GLU A 83 11.27 -3.59 -3.28
N ASP A 84 10.58 -4.64 -3.72
CA ASP A 84 9.78 -5.53 -2.86
C ASP A 84 8.69 -4.84 -2.01
N VAL A 85 8.28 -3.62 -2.36
CA VAL A 85 7.15 -2.97 -1.72
C VAL A 85 5.86 -3.75 -2.02
N TRP A 86 5.12 -4.09 -0.98
CA TRP A 86 3.81 -4.72 -1.11
C TRP A 86 2.69 -3.74 -0.79
N ILE A 87 1.90 -3.43 -1.82
CA ILE A 87 0.68 -2.63 -1.73
C ILE A 87 -0.52 -3.60 -1.74
N ASP A 88 -0.99 -3.99 -0.56
CA ASP A 88 -2.17 -4.85 -0.37
C ASP A 88 -3.46 -4.02 -0.30
N ASN A 89 -3.75 -3.34 -1.40
CA ASN A 89 -4.83 -2.36 -1.49
C ASN A 89 -6.21 -3.00 -1.72
N LEU A 90 -6.75 -3.63 -0.67
CA LEU A 90 -8.16 -4.06 -0.60
C LEU A 90 -9.16 -2.89 -0.61
N ALA A 91 -8.70 -1.68 -0.29
CA ALA A 91 -9.39 -0.40 -0.52
C ALA A 91 -8.44 0.56 -1.24
N GLN A 92 -8.90 1.78 -1.51
CA GLN A 92 -8.08 2.81 -2.12
C GLN A 92 -6.79 3.07 -1.32
N VAL A 93 -5.65 2.96 -2.01
CA VAL A 93 -4.36 3.50 -1.55
C VAL A 93 -4.05 4.72 -2.40
N THR A 94 -3.86 5.87 -1.73
CA THR A 94 -3.50 7.13 -2.38
C THR A 94 -2.12 7.54 -1.88
N ILE A 95 -1.16 7.62 -2.80
CA ILE A 95 0.19 8.11 -2.55
C ILE A 95 0.33 9.43 -3.28
N GLY A 96 0.76 10.47 -2.57
CA GLY A 96 0.94 11.82 -3.08
C GLY A 96 2.12 11.95 -4.04
N SER A 97 2.49 13.20 -4.30
CA SER A 97 3.64 13.59 -5.09
C SER A 97 4.89 13.72 -4.22
N ASN A 98 6.06 13.51 -4.81
CA ASN A 98 7.36 13.58 -4.15
C ASN A 98 7.48 12.64 -2.93
N CYS A 99 6.71 11.55 -2.89
CA CYS A 99 6.78 10.57 -1.82
C CYS A 99 7.93 9.59 -2.07
N CYS A 100 8.46 9.00 -1.01
CA CYS A 100 9.35 7.84 -1.08
C CYS A 100 8.77 6.69 -0.26
N ILE A 101 8.45 5.58 -0.91
CA ILE A 101 8.10 4.31 -0.26
C ILE A 101 9.31 3.40 -0.42
N SER A 102 10.12 3.29 0.63
CA SER A 102 11.39 2.58 0.59
C SER A 102 11.20 1.06 0.58
N GLN A 103 12.26 0.37 0.18
CA GLN A 103 12.27 -1.07 -0.09
C GLN A 103 11.69 -1.93 1.04
N GLY A 104 10.93 -2.96 0.65
CA GLY A 104 10.28 -3.92 1.53
C GLY A 104 9.18 -3.34 2.42
N ALA A 105 8.75 -2.10 2.21
CA ALA A 105 7.63 -1.53 2.95
C ALA A 105 6.30 -2.21 2.55
N MET A 106 5.36 -2.28 3.50
CA MET A 106 4.05 -2.90 3.31
C MET A 106 2.94 -1.87 3.59
N LEU A 107 2.05 -1.65 2.63
CA LEU A 107 0.84 -0.85 2.78
C LEU A 107 -0.35 -1.80 2.81
N LEU A 108 -1.00 -1.97 3.96
CA LEU A 108 -1.99 -3.03 4.18
C LEU A 108 -3.37 -2.44 4.43
N CYS A 109 -4.31 -2.61 3.51
CA CYS A 109 -5.70 -2.14 3.70
C CYS A 109 -6.58 -3.14 4.45
N GLY A 110 -6.18 -4.41 4.51
CA GLY A 110 -6.95 -5.51 5.12
C GLY A 110 -6.59 -5.78 6.58
N ASN A 111 -7.60 -6.14 7.38
CA ASN A 111 -7.46 -6.79 8.67
C ASN A 111 -8.64 -7.73 8.90
N HIS A 112 -8.72 -8.35 10.08
CA HIS A 112 -9.87 -9.12 10.51
C HIS A 112 -10.41 -8.60 11.84
N ASN A 113 -11.73 -8.68 12.00
CA ASN A 113 -12.40 -8.35 13.25
C ASN A 113 -12.20 -9.49 14.25
N TYR A 114 -11.07 -9.48 14.95
CA TYR A 114 -10.74 -10.45 15.98
C TYR A 114 -11.65 -10.40 17.22
N LYS A 115 -12.61 -9.47 17.27
CA LYS A 115 -13.66 -9.42 18.30
C LYS A 115 -14.90 -10.24 17.92
N LEU A 116 -14.99 -10.73 16.69
CA LEU A 116 -16.07 -11.60 16.23
C LEU A 116 -15.56 -13.04 16.09
N PRO A 117 -16.38 -14.07 16.42
CA PRO A 117 -16.03 -15.47 16.19
C PRO A 117 -15.75 -15.76 14.70
N SER A 118 -16.51 -15.13 13.80
CA SER A 118 -16.40 -15.27 12.34
C SER A 118 -15.09 -14.74 11.77
N PHE A 119 -14.37 -13.90 12.52
CA PHE A 119 -13.11 -13.29 12.11
C PHE A 119 -13.24 -12.52 10.79
N ASP A 120 -14.36 -11.81 10.61
CA ASP A 120 -14.70 -11.19 9.32
C ASP A 120 -13.67 -10.16 8.86
N LEU A 121 -13.56 -10.00 7.56
CA LEU A 121 -12.68 -9.03 6.92
C LEU A 121 -13.02 -7.60 7.40
N ILE A 122 -12.00 -6.78 7.61
CA ILE A 122 -12.06 -5.33 7.77
C ILE A 122 -11.21 -4.73 6.66
N VAL A 123 -11.74 -3.72 5.98
CA VAL A 123 -10.98 -2.99 4.96
C VAL A 123 -11.02 -1.50 5.24
N LYS A 124 -9.86 -0.84 5.19
CA LYS A 124 -9.75 0.62 5.31
C LYS A 124 -8.74 1.19 4.31
N PRO A 125 -8.99 2.37 3.72
CA PRO A 125 -8.06 3.00 2.80
C PRO A 125 -6.77 3.46 3.51
N ILE A 126 -5.74 3.77 2.74
CA ILE A 126 -4.49 4.37 3.24
C ILE A 126 -4.19 5.62 2.40
N THR A 127 -3.78 6.70 3.07
CA THR A 127 -3.30 7.92 2.42
C THR A 127 -1.85 8.17 2.82
N ILE A 128 -0.99 8.39 1.85
CA ILE A 128 0.37 8.90 2.03
C ILE A 128 0.40 10.26 1.35
N ALA A 129 0.45 11.35 2.12
CA ALA A 129 0.40 12.71 1.59
C ALA A 129 1.73 13.14 0.94
N ASP A 130 1.69 14.27 0.24
CA ASP A 130 2.85 14.78 -0.52
C ASP A 130 4.11 14.93 0.36
N GLY A 131 5.27 14.59 -0.21
CA GLY A 131 6.57 14.69 0.47
C GLY A 131 6.81 13.68 1.60
N ALA A 132 5.83 12.83 1.91
CA ALA A 132 5.97 11.83 2.96
C ALA A 132 6.98 10.73 2.59
N TRP A 133 7.68 10.24 3.62
CA TRP A 133 8.65 9.15 3.50
C TRP A 133 8.26 7.97 4.38
N VAL A 134 7.96 6.84 3.74
CA VAL A 134 7.81 5.54 4.40
C VAL A 134 9.14 4.80 4.25
N GLY A 135 9.85 4.65 5.37
CA GLY A 135 11.18 4.05 5.43
C GLY A 135 11.19 2.56 5.08
N ALA A 136 12.39 2.02 4.88
CA ALA A 136 12.54 0.64 4.45
C ALA A 136 11.95 -0.33 5.48
N LYS A 137 11.33 -1.42 5.01
CA LYS A 137 10.70 -2.45 5.86
C LYS A 137 9.68 -1.92 6.87
N CYS A 138 9.07 -0.76 6.60
CA CYS A 138 7.97 -0.25 7.42
C CYS A 138 6.65 -0.94 7.08
N VAL A 139 5.71 -0.87 8.02
CA VAL A 139 4.32 -1.30 7.79
C VAL A 139 3.38 -0.14 8.05
N VAL A 140 2.46 0.12 7.12
CA VAL A 140 1.35 1.06 7.27
C VAL A 140 0.06 0.26 7.38
N CYS A 141 -0.58 0.31 8.56
CA CYS A 141 -1.78 -0.46 8.86
C CYS A 141 -3.05 0.13 8.22
N PRO A 142 -4.17 -0.62 8.20
CA PRO A 142 -5.41 -0.17 7.59
C PRO A 142 -5.94 1.12 8.21
N GLY A 143 -6.31 2.09 7.36
CA GLY A 143 -6.91 3.36 7.80
C GLY A 143 -5.90 4.40 8.29
N VAL A 144 -4.61 4.16 8.08
CA VAL A 144 -3.56 5.11 8.47
C VAL A 144 -3.36 6.14 7.37
N ASP A 145 -3.40 7.41 7.78
CA ASP A 145 -2.95 8.54 6.97
C ASP A 145 -1.54 8.95 7.42
N VAL A 146 -0.60 8.99 6.49
CA VAL A 146 0.75 9.54 6.71
C VAL A 146 0.75 10.97 6.17
N GLY A 147 0.81 11.94 7.07
CA GLY A 147 0.67 13.37 6.78
C GLY A 147 1.75 13.95 5.87
N HIS A 148 1.52 15.18 5.42
CA HIS A 148 2.39 15.90 4.50
C HIS A 148 3.81 16.01 5.08
N GLU A 149 4.83 15.65 4.30
CA GLU A 149 6.25 15.64 4.71
C GLU A 149 6.56 14.77 5.96
N ALA A 150 5.63 13.92 6.41
CA ALA A 150 5.86 13.04 7.56
C ALA A 150 6.84 11.92 7.23
N VAL A 151 7.53 11.40 8.25
CA VAL A 151 8.51 10.32 8.12
C VAL A 151 8.12 9.17 9.03
N LEU A 152 7.93 7.99 8.44
CA LEU A 152 7.92 6.72 9.17
C LEU A 152 9.29 6.09 9.04
N SER A 153 10.09 6.13 10.10
CA SER A 153 11.49 5.69 10.05
C SER A 153 11.63 4.19 9.88
N VAL A 154 12.77 3.75 9.32
CA VAL A 154 13.09 2.35 8.98
C VAL A 154 12.60 1.33 10.01
N GLY A 155 11.95 0.26 9.54
CA GLY A 155 11.45 -0.84 10.36
C GLY A 155 10.28 -0.50 11.29
N SER A 156 9.67 0.68 11.17
CA SER A 156 8.56 1.09 12.05
C SER A 156 7.19 0.61 11.56
N ILE A 157 6.25 0.44 12.51
CA ILE A 157 4.88 0.00 12.21
C ILE A 157 3.89 1.09 12.62
N ALA A 158 3.33 1.78 11.64
CA ALA A 158 2.29 2.78 11.86
C ALA A 158 0.94 2.09 12.06
N THR A 159 0.47 2.08 13.31
CA THR A 159 -0.85 1.57 13.70
C THR A 159 -1.90 2.68 13.87
N LYS A 160 -1.48 3.95 13.76
CA LYS A 160 -2.29 5.17 13.85
C LYS A 160 -1.79 6.18 12.82
N SER A 161 -2.65 7.09 12.39
CA SER A 161 -2.28 8.19 11.48
C SER A 161 -1.17 9.06 12.06
N ILE A 162 -0.29 9.54 11.19
CA ILE A 162 0.88 10.36 11.50
C ILE A 162 0.59 11.79 11.04
N SER A 163 0.72 12.76 11.94
CA SER A 163 0.52 14.17 11.62
C SER A 163 1.59 14.70 10.66
N ASP A 164 1.27 15.78 9.97
CA ASP A 164 2.20 16.48 9.07
C ASP A 164 3.54 16.78 9.74
N GLN A 165 4.62 16.70 8.95
CA GLN A 165 6.00 17.00 9.33
C GLN A 165 6.50 16.24 10.57
N THR A 166 5.82 15.17 10.96
CA THR A 166 6.16 14.39 12.14
C THR A 166 7.05 13.21 11.77
N ILE A 167 8.10 12.98 12.55
CA ILE A 167 8.97 11.81 12.45
C ILE A 167 8.51 10.80 13.50
N CYS A 168 8.02 9.65 13.03
CA CYS A 168 7.59 8.52 13.85
C CYS A 168 8.60 7.37 13.80
N GLN A 169 8.76 6.68 14.92
CA GLN A 169 9.66 5.52 15.04
C GLN A 169 9.10 4.48 16.01
N GLY A 170 9.34 3.20 15.68
CA GLY A 170 9.15 2.07 16.59
C GLY A 170 8.03 1.12 16.19
N ILE A 171 7.78 0.15 17.08
CA ILE A 171 6.71 -0.86 16.95
C ILE A 171 5.96 -0.93 18.29
N PRO A 172 4.78 -0.29 18.43
CA PRO A 172 4.14 0.58 17.44
C PRO A 172 4.91 1.89 17.25
N ALA A 173 4.76 2.52 16.09
CA ALA A 173 5.41 3.78 15.77
C ALA A 173 4.83 4.91 16.62
N LEU A 174 5.70 5.69 17.25
CA LEU A 174 5.36 6.87 18.07
C LEU A 174 6.08 8.09 17.54
N SER A 175 5.48 9.28 17.69
CA SER A 175 6.12 10.55 17.38
C SER A 175 7.41 10.72 18.21
N LYS A 176 8.50 11.07 17.54
CA LYS A 176 9.82 11.28 18.14
C LYS A 176 10.38 12.68 17.91
N ALA A 177 10.08 13.27 16.77
CA ALA A 177 10.57 14.59 16.39
C ALA A 177 9.66 15.23 15.34
N ARG A 178 9.91 16.51 15.06
CA ARG A 178 9.44 17.16 13.83
C ARG A 178 10.58 17.24 12.82
N ARG A 179 10.22 17.21 11.55
CA ARG A 179 11.15 17.34 10.42
C ARG A 179 11.67 18.78 10.24
N ILE A 180 10.99 19.75 10.87
CA ILE A 180 11.28 21.18 10.86
C ILE A 180 11.07 21.74 12.27
#